data_AF-A0A9P0KKN3-F1
#
_entry.id   AF-A0A9P0KKN3-F1
#
_cell.length_a   1.000
_cell.length_b   1.000
_cell.length_c   1.000
_cell.angle_alpha   90.00
_cell.angle_beta   90.00
_cell.angle_gamma   90.00
#
_symmetry.space_group_name_H-M   'P 1'
#
loop_
_entity.id
_entity.type
_entity.pdbx_description
1 polymer ?
#
loop_
_entity_poly.entity_id
_entity_poly.type
_entity_poly.pdbx_seq_one_letter_code
_entity_poly.pdbx_strand_id
1 'polypeptide(L)'
;MPLVVMILSKIEKSQQLFNEHELLGLAIRVEAQKNSRLIGQCHRCQSYGHAQSYCTAPPKCLKCASDHMTYLCPLTGQEERKCELWRGASR
;
A
#
# COMPACT_ATOMS: atom_id res chain seq x y z
N MET A 1 1.46 3.97 19.95
CA MET A 1 2.80 4.57 19.77
C MET A 1 2.93 5.00 18.32
N PRO A 2 3.33 6.24 18.03
CA PRO A 2 3.46 6.74 16.66
C PRO A 2 4.61 6.05 15.92
N LEU A 3 4.38 5.67 14.66
CA LEU A 3 5.40 5.18 13.73
C LEU A 3 5.71 6.29 12.73
N VAL A 4 6.99 6.60 12.56
CA VAL A 4 7.48 7.63 11.65
C VAL A 4 8.48 7.00 10.69
N VAL A 5 8.33 7.25 9.39
CA VAL A 5 9.28 6.82 8.36
C VAL A 5 10.14 8.01 7.97
N MET A 6 11.46 7.84 8.05
CA MET A 6 12.43 8.86 7.63
C MET A 6 13.25 8.35 6.45
N ILE A 7 13.39 9.18 5.42
CA ILE A 7 14.24 8.90 4.26
C ILE A 7 15.59 9.58 4.52
N LEU A 8 16.65 8.79 4.61
CA LEU A 8 17.99 9.25 4.91
C LEU A 8 18.95 8.90 3.77
N SER A 9 19.88 9.81 3.48
CA SER A 9 21.02 9.53 2.59
C SER A 9 21.99 8.56 3.28
N LYS A 10 22.56 7.61 2.51
CA LYS A 10 23.56 6.66 3.02
C LYS A 10 24.88 7.35 3.37
N ILE A 11 24.95 7.87 4.59
CA ILE A 11 26.13 8.53 5.17
C ILE A 11 26.45 7.84 6.50
N GLU A 12 27.71 7.81 6.93
CA GLU A 12 28.12 7.19 8.21
C GLU A 12 27.27 7.65 9.41
N LYS A 13 26.96 8.95 9.50
CA LYS A 13 26.07 9.51 10.54
C LYS A 13 24.67 8.89 10.54
N SER A 14 24.14 8.55 9.37
CA SER A 14 22.80 7.92 9.27
C SER A 14 22.80 6.49 9.80
N GLN A 15 23.94 5.80 9.77
CA GLN A 15 24.06 4.45 10.32
C GLN A 15 24.10 4.45 11.85
N GLN A 16 24.62 5.52 12.46
CA GLN A 16 24.67 5.67 13.91
C GLN A 16 23.27 5.75 14.54
N LEU A 17 22.28 6.25 13.81
CA LEU A 17 20.88 6.34 14.27
C LEU A 17 20.25 4.98 14.60
N PHE A 18 20.73 3.88 14.02
CA PHE A 18 20.22 2.54 14.36
C PHE A 18 20.60 2.08 15.77
N ASN A 19 21.60 2.73 16.38
CA ASN A 19 22.05 2.44 17.75
C ASN A 19 21.43 3.40 18.78
N GLU A 20 20.62 4.37 18.34
CA GLU A 20 19.96 5.32 19.24
C GLU A 20 18.67 4.71 19.80
N HIS A 21 18.53 4.77 21.13
CA HIS A 21 17.39 4.25 21.87
C HIS A 21 16.55 5.33 22.54
N GLU A 22 17.01 6.58 22.48
CA GLU A 22 16.34 7.72 23.08
C GLU A 22 16.45 8.93 22.16
N LEU A 23 15.33 9.64 21.96
CA LEU A 23 15.30 10.88 21.20
C LEU A 23 14.37 11.85 21.91
N LEU A 24 14.89 13.02 22.30
CA LEU A 24 14.12 14.06 22.99
C LEU A 24 13.41 13.55 24.27
N GLY A 25 14.05 12.65 25.03
CA GLY A 25 13.46 12.05 26.24
C GLY A 25 12.44 10.94 25.98
N LEU A 26 12.26 10.53 24.72
CA LEU A 26 11.37 9.44 24.33
C LEU A 26 12.19 8.21 24.00
N ALA A 27 11.84 7.08 24.61
CA ALA A 27 12.39 5.78 24.21
C ALA A 27 11.92 5.45 22.78
N ILE A 28 12.88 5.24 21.87
CA ILE A 28 12.63 4.91 20.47
C ILE A 28 13.27 3.58 20.09
N ARG A 29 12.73 2.96 19.05
CA ARG A 29 13.31 1.80 18.40
C ARG A 29 13.45 2.13 16.92
N VAL A 30 14.69 2.25 16.46
CA VAL A 30 15.00 2.50 15.06
C VAL A 30 15.19 1.16 14.36
N GLU A 31 14.39 0.89 13.33
CA GLU A 31 14.51 -0.32 12.51
C GLU A 31 14.66 0.04 11.04
N ALA A 32 15.37 -0.80 10.29
CA ALA A 32 15.37 -0.68 8.84
C ALA A 32 13.95 -0.97 8.32
N GLN A 33 13.41 -0.06 7.50
CA GLN A 33 12.14 -0.30 6.82
C GLN A 33 12.31 -1.53 5.92
N LYS A 34 11.70 -2.64 6.33
CA LYS A 34 11.65 -3.84 5.51
C LYS A 34 10.73 -3.55 4.34
N ASN A 35 11.22 -3.82 3.13
CA ASN A 35 10.36 -3.78 1.95
C ASN A 35 9.27 -4.83 2.18
N SER A 36 8.04 -4.37 2.37
CA SER A 36 6.94 -5.29 2.61
C SER A 36 6.81 -6.17 1.38
N ARG A 37 6.98 -7.48 1.54
CA ARG A 37 6.62 -8.47 0.50
C ARG A 37 5.10 -8.62 0.43
N LEU A 38 4.35 -7.54 0.66
CA LEU A 38 2.93 -7.50 0.36
C LEU A 38 2.83 -7.85 -1.11
N ILE A 39 2.32 -9.04 -1.38
CA ILE A 39 1.95 -9.45 -2.73
C ILE A 39 1.00 -8.35 -3.19
N GLY A 40 1.41 -7.65 -4.25
CA GLY A 40 0.65 -6.54 -4.79
C GLY A 40 -0.80 -6.94 -5.06
N GLN A 41 -1.66 -5.94 -5.13
CA GLN A 41 -3.05 -6.17 -5.49
C GLN A 41 -3.13 -6.85 -6.86
N CYS A 42 -3.90 -7.93 -6.97
CA CYS A 42 -4.09 -8.62 -8.23
C CYS A 42 -4.84 -7.70 -9.21
N HIS A 43 -4.21 -7.34 -10.33
CA HIS A 43 -4.80 -6.45 -11.34
C HIS A 43 -6.07 -6.99 -12.00
N ARG A 44 -6.34 -8.31 -11.86
CA ARG A 44 -7.57 -8.93 -12.33
C ARG A 44 -8.69 -8.79 -11.30
N CYS A 45 -8.55 -9.33 -10.09
CA CYS A 45 -9.67 -9.41 -9.13
C CYS A 45 -9.63 -8.38 -7.98
N GLN A 46 -8.61 -7.53 -7.92
CA GLN A 46 -8.37 -6.55 -6.85
C GLN A 46 -8.15 -7.13 -5.44
N SER A 47 -7.98 -8.45 -5.31
CA SER A 47 -7.64 -9.08 -4.04
C SER A 47 -6.11 -9.17 -3.85
N TYR A 48 -5.68 -9.25 -2.60
CA TYR A 48 -4.27 -9.45 -2.24
C TYR A 48 -3.92 -10.94 -2.14
N GLY A 49 -2.63 -11.26 -2.14
CA GLY A 49 -2.14 -12.61 -1.83
C GLY A 49 -1.90 -13.54 -3.03
N HIS A 50 -2.11 -13.08 -4.27
CA HIS A 50 -1.78 -13.85 -5.47
C HIS A 50 -1.45 -12.95 -6.67
N ALA A 51 -0.73 -13.52 -7.65
CA ALA A 51 -0.41 -12.84 -8.90
C ALA A 51 -1.54 -13.00 -9.95
N GLN A 52 -1.62 -12.05 -10.89
CA GLN A 52 -2.62 -12.05 -11.96
C GLN A 52 -2.58 -13.31 -12.83
N SER A 53 -1.40 -13.89 -13.05
CA SER A 53 -1.20 -15.11 -13.85
C SER A 53 -1.94 -16.33 -13.29
N TYR A 54 -2.10 -16.42 -11.97
CA TYR A 54 -2.78 -17.52 -11.29
C TYR A 54 -4.22 -17.18 -10.89
N CYS A 55 -4.73 -16.02 -11.30
CA CYS A 55 -6.06 -15.56 -10.94
C CYS A 55 -7.10 -16.03 -11.96
N THR A 56 -8.07 -16.83 -11.52
CA THR A 56 -9.22 -17.28 -12.33
C THR A 56 -10.51 -16.50 -12.04
N ALA A 57 -10.50 -15.61 -11.05
CA ALA A 57 -11.66 -14.81 -10.65
C ALA A 57 -12.09 -13.82 -11.76
N PRO A 58 -13.36 -13.35 -11.74
CA PRO A 58 -13.83 -12.33 -12.67
C PRO A 58 -13.01 -11.04 -12.53
N PRO A 59 -12.75 -10.33 -13.64
CA PRO A 59 -12.01 -9.08 -13.60
C PRO A 59 -12.85 -7.98 -12.93
N LYS A 60 -12.23 -7.23 -12.03
CA LYS A 60 -12.78 -6.03 -11.40
C LYS A 60 -11.93 -4.82 -11.75
N CYS A 61 -12.60 -3.74 -12.16
CA CYS A 61 -11.93 -2.51 -12.57
C CYS A 61 -11.40 -1.71 -11.36
N LEU A 62 -10.14 -1.22 -11.41
CA LEU A 62 -9.58 -0.35 -10.34
C LEU A 62 -10.27 1.02 -10.24
N LYS A 63 -10.97 1.47 -11.28
CA LYS A 63 -11.57 2.81 -11.36
C LYS A 63 -13.01 2.85 -10.85
N CYS A 64 -13.84 1.92 -11.32
CA CYS A 64 -15.28 1.88 -11.03
C CYS A 64 -15.76 0.63 -10.29
N ALA A 65 -14.88 -0.37 -10.14
CA ALA A 65 -15.18 -1.66 -9.53
C ALA A 65 -16.27 -2.51 -10.21
N SER A 66 -16.61 -2.19 -11.46
CA SER A 66 -17.46 -3.05 -12.29
C SER A 66 -16.68 -4.24 -12.88
N ASP A 67 -17.43 -5.22 -13.41
CA ASP A 67 -16.91 -6.49 -13.95
C ASP A 67 -16.26 -6.34 -15.35
N HIS A 68 -15.14 -5.60 -15.41
CA HIS A 68 -14.31 -5.49 -16.60
C HIS A 68 -12.85 -5.19 -16.23
N MET A 69 -11.94 -5.40 -17.19
CA MET A 69 -10.54 -5.03 -17.04
C MET A 69 -10.37 -3.51 -17.05
N THR A 70 -9.51 -2.97 -16.18
CA THR A 70 -9.31 -1.52 -16.00
C THR A 70 -8.99 -0.76 -17.30
N TYR A 71 -8.33 -1.39 -18.27
CA TYR A 71 -8.00 -0.76 -19.56
C TYR A 71 -9.22 -0.62 -20.50
N LEU A 72 -10.28 -1.40 -20.29
CA LEU A 72 -11.57 -1.28 -20.99
C LEU A 72 -12.52 -0.31 -20.30
N CYS A 73 -12.08 0.33 -19.21
CA CYS A 73 -12.95 1.19 -18.44
C CYS A 73 -13.27 2.47 -19.22
N PRO A 74 -14.56 2.81 -19.40
CA PRO A 74 -14.96 4.06 -20.06
C PRO A 74 -14.60 5.30 -19.24
N LEU A 75 -14.27 5.15 -17.96
CA LEU A 75 -13.89 6.26 -17.09
C LEU A 75 -12.46 6.73 -17.39
N THR A 76 -12.36 7.95 -17.92
CA THR A 76 -11.10 8.62 -18.31
C THR A 76 -10.47 9.45 -17.19
N GLY A 77 -10.97 9.34 -15.95
CA GLY A 77 -10.29 9.85 -14.74
C GLY A 77 -10.92 11.09 -14.11
N GLN A 78 -12.08 11.57 -14.60
CA GLN A 78 -12.80 12.73 -14.05
C GLN A 78 -14.10 12.41 -13.30
N GLU A 79 -14.60 11.17 -13.34
CA GLU A 79 -15.81 10.78 -12.59
C GLU A 79 -15.48 10.12 -11.25
N GLU A 80 -16.41 10.25 -10.29
CA GLU A 80 -16.29 9.77 -8.91
C GLU A 80 -15.77 8.32 -8.85
N ARG A 81 -14.61 8.15 -8.21
CA ARG A 81 -14.05 6.83 -7.99
C ARG A 81 -14.86 6.12 -6.91
N LYS A 82 -15.66 5.15 -7.32
CA LYS A 82 -16.41 4.31 -6.38
C LYS A 82 -15.45 3.32 -5.71
N CYS A 83 -14.99 3.66 -4.50
CA CYS A 83 -14.17 2.77 -3.70
C CYS A 83 -15.05 1.69 -3.05
N GLU A 84 -14.89 0.42 -3.42
CA GLU A 84 -15.62 -0.69 -2.77
C GLU A 84 -15.30 -0.82 -1.28
N LEU A 85 -14.15 -0.30 -0.83
CA LEU A 85 -13.73 -0.33 0.57
C LEU A 85 -14.62 0.51 1.50
N TRP A 86 -15.45 1.41 0.96
CA TRP A 86 -16.32 2.31 1.74
C TRP A 86 -17.75 1.80 1.93
N ARG A 87 -18.15 0.64 1.37
CA ARG A 87 -19.51 0.11 1.60
C ARG A 87 -19.73 -0.44 3.03
N GLY A 88 -18.71 -0.43 3.89
CA GLY A 88 -18.78 -0.92 5.26
C GLY A 88 -18.58 0.12 6.36
N ALA A 89 -18.49 1.41 6.04
CA ALA A 89 -18.21 2.49 7.00
C ALA A 89 -19.45 3.35 7.31
N SER A 90 -20.60 2.71 7.53
CA SER A 90 -21.80 3.36 8.06
C SER A 90 -22.41 2.47 9.12
N ARG A 91 -22.02 2.71 10.38
CA ARG A 91 -22.79 2.37 11.56
C ARG A 91 -22.92 3.62 12.40
#